data_AF-A0A957P6B8-F1
#
_entry.id   AF-A0A957P6B8-F1
#
_cell.length_a   1.000
_cell.length_b   1.000
_cell.length_c   1.000
_cell.angle_alpha   90.00
_cell.angle_beta   90.00
_cell.angle_gamma   90.00
#
_symmetry.space_group_name_H-M   'P 1'
#
loop_
_entity.id
_entity.type
_entity.pdbx_description
1 polymer ?
#
loop_
_entity_poly.entity_id
_entity_poly.type
_entity_poly.pdbx_seq_one_letter_code
_entity_poly.pdbx_strand_id
1 'polypeptide(L)'
;VRFANLPNVADVATRGLLTPDHVIRTGRIPLVLSGDTTIAPAQIDADVAAFAQAYAAYFERNTNGSVTMLDAAPRWAVWPGAGTVAFGRTVGAVNIINDIKRHTIRAIQAAQALERWQTLGEREIFDIEYWELEQAKLKKGGSTPPLQGKIAIVTGAASGIGRACVMAL
;
A
#
# COMPACT_ATOMS: atom_id res chain seq x y z
N VAL A 1 19.22 -11.45 1.47
CA VAL A 1 18.12 -12.25 0.88
C VAL A 1 17.12 -11.31 0.23
N ARG A 2 16.64 -11.57 -1.00
CA ARG A 2 15.60 -10.73 -1.62
C ARG A 2 14.26 -11.01 -0.92
N PHE A 3 13.63 -9.98 -0.35
CA PHE A 3 12.43 -10.12 0.50
C PHE A 3 11.30 -10.91 -0.15
N ALA A 4 10.98 -10.61 -1.42
CA ALA A 4 9.95 -11.32 -2.18
C ALA A 4 10.25 -12.81 -2.43
N ASN A 5 11.48 -13.25 -2.24
CA ASN A 5 11.89 -14.65 -2.43
C ASN A 5 11.89 -15.46 -1.13
N LEU A 6 11.44 -14.87 -0.01
CA LEU A 6 11.26 -15.63 1.22
C LEU A 6 10.11 -16.65 1.02
N PRO A 7 10.30 -17.94 1.35
CA PRO A 7 9.25 -18.95 1.19
C PRO A 7 7.95 -18.61 1.94
N ASN A 8 8.08 -17.88 3.06
CA ASN A 8 6.99 -17.43 3.90
C ASN A 8 6.69 -15.93 3.74
N VAL A 9 7.06 -15.30 2.61
CA VAL A 9 6.90 -13.84 2.43
C VAL A 9 5.47 -13.36 2.66
N ALA A 10 4.47 -14.14 2.20
CA ALA A 10 3.06 -13.82 2.36
C ALA A 10 2.65 -13.69 3.84
N ASP A 11 3.16 -14.58 4.70
CA ASP A 11 2.93 -14.54 6.14
C ASP A 11 3.72 -13.39 6.77
N VAL A 12 5.06 -13.34 6.63
CA VAL A 12 5.87 -12.33 7.34
C VAL A 12 5.55 -10.89 6.94
N ALA A 13 5.16 -10.66 5.68
CA ALA A 13 4.80 -9.33 5.20
C ALA A 13 3.44 -8.83 5.74
N THR A 14 2.57 -9.74 6.16
CA THR A 14 1.19 -9.43 6.57
C THR A 14 0.95 -9.48 8.08
N ARG A 15 1.99 -9.68 8.89
CA ARG A 15 1.86 -9.67 10.36
C ARG A 15 1.54 -8.27 10.93
N GLY A 16 2.10 -7.21 10.34
CA GLY A 16 1.84 -5.83 10.76
C GLY A 16 3.01 -4.89 10.48
N LEU A 17 3.07 -3.76 11.20
CA LEU A 17 3.94 -2.63 10.91
C LEU A 17 4.87 -2.26 12.07
N LEU A 18 5.83 -1.38 11.79
CA LEU A 18 6.83 -0.92 12.77
C LEU A 18 6.33 0.23 13.66
N THR A 19 5.66 1.25 13.10
CA THR A 19 5.25 2.46 13.85
C THR A 19 3.91 3.02 13.36
N PRO A 20 3.24 3.91 14.11
CA PRO A 20 2.05 4.62 13.67
C PRO A 20 2.17 5.35 12.33
N ASP A 21 3.31 6.01 12.07
CA ASP A 21 3.51 6.72 10.79
C ASP A 21 3.51 5.75 9.59
N HIS A 22 3.88 4.48 9.82
CA HIS A 22 3.79 3.46 8.78
C HIS A 22 2.32 3.16 8.42
N VAL A 23 1.41 3.04 9.40
CA VAL A 23 0.03 2.60 9.12
C VAL A 23 -0.73 3.62 8.28
N ILE A 24 -0.55 4.92 8.57
CA ILE A 24 -1.24 5.96 7.82
C ILE A 24 -0.71 6.16 6.40
N ARG A 25 0.52 5.73 6.09
CA ARG A 25 1.11 5.88 4.76
C ARG A 25 0.99 4.62 3.91
N THR A 26 1.25 3.45 4.50
CA THR A 26 1.33 2.18 3.76
C THR A 26 0.13 1.28 3.98
N GLY A 27 -0.80 1.64 4.88
CA GLY A 27 -1.83 0.72 5.38
C GLY A 27 -1.24 -0.38 6.24
N ARG A 28 -2.11 -1.13 6.93
CA ARG A 28 -1.71 -2.17 7.90
C ARG A 28 -0.86 -3.31 7.33
N ILE A 29 -1.10 -3.71 6.08
CA ILE A 29 -0.41 -4.81 5.39
C ILE A 29 -0.34 -4.53 3.88
N PRO A 30 0.61 -5.13 3.14
CA PRO A 30 0.59 -5.15 1.69
C PRO A 30 -0.51 -6.05 1.14
N LEU A 31 -0.89 -5.80 -0.11
CA LEU A 31 -1.49 -6.83 -0.96
C LEU A 31 -0.44 -7.91 -1.26
N VAL A 32 -0.84 -9.18 -1.23
CA VAL A 32 0.00 -10.30 -1.71
C VAL A 32 -0.62 -10.81 -3.00
N LEU A 33 0.12 -10.73 -4.11
CA LEU A 33 -0.36 -11.21 -5.41
C LEU A 33 -0.23 -12.73 -5.53
N SER A 34 -1.26 -13.35 -6.11
CA SER A 34 -1.38 -14.79 -6.31
C SER A 34 -0.72 -15.21 -7.62
N GLY A 35 0.53 -15.68 -7.57
CA GLY A 35 1.22 -16.25 -8.73
C GLY A 35 2.51 -15.52 -9.11
N ASP A 36 3.11 -15.91 -10.23
CA ASP A 36 4.33 -15.31 -10.76
C ASP A 36 4.06 -14.15 -11.72
N THR A 37 5.09 -13.65 -12.42
CA THR A 37 5.00 -12.52 -13.35
C THR A 37 4.12 -12.75 -14.58
N THR A 38 3.58 -13.96 -14.78
CA THR A 38 2.69 -14.33 -15.88
C THR A 38 1.21 -14.34 -15.49
N ILE A 39 0.89 -13.91 -14.26
CA ILE A 39 -0.46 -13.81 -13.72
C ILE A 39 -1.42 -13.10 -14.69
N ALA A 40 -2.61 -13.66 -14.88
CA ALA A 40 -3.63 -13.06 -15.72
C ALA A 40 -4.17 -11.77 -15.07
N PRO A 41 -4.49 -10.71 -15.84
CA PRO A 41 -5.08 -9.49 -15.30
C PRO A 41 -6.31 -9.72 -14.43
N ALA A 42 -7.19 -10.65 -14.83
CA ALA A 42 -8.38 -11.01 -14.06
C ALA A 42 -8.05 -11.57 -12.66
N GLN A 43 -6.91 -12.24 -12.50
CA GLN A 43 -6.46 -12.72 -11.19
C GLN A 43 -5.93 -11.57 -10.33
N ILE A 44 -5.24 -10.59 -10.92
CA ILE A 44 -4.85 -9.36 -10.20
C ILE A 44 -6.10 -8.64 -9.68
N ASP A 45 -7.13 -8.51 -10.52
CA ASP A 45 -8.40 -7.89 -10.12
C ASP A 45 -9.07 -8.65 -8.97
N ALA A 46 -9.05 -9.99 -9.02
CA ALA A 46 -9.57 -10.84 -7.95
C ALA A 46 -8.78 -10.67 -6.65
N ASP A 47 -7.45 -10.61 -6.70
CA ASP A 47 -6.58 -10.40 -5.54
C ASP A 47 -6.83 -9.02 -4.89
N VAL A 48 -6.99 -7.97 -5.72
CA VAL A 48 -7.32 -6.62 -5.26
C VAL A 48 -8.71 -6.58 -4.62
N ALA A 49 -9.71 -7.25 -5.23
CA ALA A 49 -11.05 -7.33 -4.67
C ALA A 49 -11.06 -8.10 -3.33
N ALA A 50 -10.32 -9.22 -3.24
CA ALA A 50 -10.19 -9.99 -2.01
C ALA A 50 -9.51 -9.17 -0.90
N PHE A 51 -8.49 -8.37 -1.23
CA PHE A 51 -7.85 -7.46 -0.28
C PHE A 51 -8.84 -6.43 0.26
N ALA A 52 -9.63 -5.80 -0.61
CA ALA A 52 -10.63 -4.82 -0.19
C ALA A 52 -11.72 -5.45 0.69
N GLN A 53 -12.19 -6.66 0.36
CA GLN A 53 -13.14 -7.41 1.17
C GLN A 53 -12.56 -7.78 2.55
N ALA A 54 -11.31 -8.23 2.60
CA ALA A 54 -10.63 -8.54 3.85
C ALA A 54 -10.43 -7.30 4.73
N TYR A 55 -10.18 -6.13 4.11
CA TYR A 55 -10.11 -4.85 4.82
C TYR A 55 -11.47 -4.45 5.40
N ALA A 56 -12.55 -4.56 4.62
CA ALA A 56 -13.90 -4.29 5.11
C ALA A 56 -14.27 -5.21 6.28
N ALA A 57 -13.99 -6.52 6.17
CA ALA A 57 -14.22 -7.46 7.26
C ALA A 57 -13.38 -7.12 8.51
N TYR A 58 -12.13 -6.67 8.34
CA TYR A 58 -11.29 -6.18 9.44
C TYR A 58 -11.90 -4.94 10.10
N PHE A 59 -12.42 -4.00 9.32
CA PHE A 59 -13.07 -2.81 9.84
C PHE A 59 -14.32 -3.18 10.67
N GLU A 60 -15.21 -4.01 10.13
CA GLU A 60 -16.43 -4.44 10.83
C GLU A 60 -16.14 -5.18 12.13
N ARG A 61 -15.07 -5.99 12.20
CA ARG A 61 -14.68 -6.69 13.44
C ARG A 61 -14.19 -5.76 14.55
N ASN A 62 -13.69 -4.57 14.22
CA ASN A 62 -12.97 -3.71 15.16
C ASN A 62 -13.67 -2.37 15.44
N THR A 63 -14.56 -1.92 14.55
CA THR A 63 -15.29 -0.67 14.73
C THR A 63 -16.30 -0.79 15.88
N ASN A 64 -16.51 0.34 16.57
CA ASN A 64 -17.59 0.54 17.54
C ASN A 64 -18.71 1.44 16.97
N GLY A 65 -18.66 1.74 15.66
CA GLY A 65 -19.59 2.64 14.97
C GLY A 65 -19.24 4.14 15.07
N SER A 66 -18.16 4.52 15.76
CA SER A 66 -17.77 5.94 15.91
C SER A 66 -16.84 6.46 14.82
N VAL A 67 -16.36 5.58 13.93
CA VAL A 67 -15.41 5.92 12.85
C VAL A 67 -15.95 5.44 11.51
N THR A 68 -15.55 6.12 10.43
CA THR A 68 -15.89 5.73 9.05
C THR A 68 -14.74 4.96 8.44
N MET A 69 -15.05 3.88 7.71
CA MET A 69 -14.05 3.07 7.03
C MET A 69 -13.19 3.91 6.09
N LEU A 70 -11.87 3.72 6.18
CA LEU A 70 -10.92 4.34 5.26
C LEU A 70 -10.96 3.67 3.88
N ASP A 71 -10.31 4.30 2.91
CA ASP A 71 -10.09 3.73 1.58
C ASP A 71 -9.38 2.38 1.67
N ALA A 72 -10.07 1.32 1.24
CA ALA A 72 -9.63 -0.07 1.30
C ALA A 72 -8.60 -0.46 0.22
N ALA A 73 -8.19 0.48 -0.63
CA ALA A 73 -7.18 0.20 -1.66
C ALA A 73 -5.80 -0.08 -1.05
N PRO A 74 -5.07 -1.11 -1.54
CA PRO A 74 -3.71 -1.37 -1.09
C PRO A 74 -2.78 -0.21 -1.47
N ARG A 75 -1.84 0.12 -0.57
CA ARG A 75 -0.81 1.14 -0.85
C ARG A 75 0.45 0.56 -1.47
N TRP A 76 0.67 -0.74 -1.31
CA TRP A 76 1.75 -1.47 -1.93
C TRP A 76 1.42 -2.96 -1.97
N ALA A 77 2.15 -3.70 -2.81
CA ALA A 77 2.01 -5.13 -2.98
C ALA A 77 3.36 -5.84 -2.88
N VAL A 78 3.32 -7.07 -2.38
CA VAL A 78 4.37 -8.07 -2.53
C VAL A 78 3.97 -8.99 -3.68
N TRP A 79 4.89 -9.17 -4.62
CA TRP A 79 4.77 -10.15 -5.69
C TRP A 79 5.80 -11.26 -5.42
N PRO A 80 5.39 -12.40 -4.85
CA PRO A 80 6.30 -13.49 -4.52
C PRO A 80 7.17 -13.88 -5.73
N GLY A 81 8.49 -14.02 -5.50
CA GLY A 81 9.46 -14.33 -6.55
C GLY A 81 9.88 -13.15 -7.45
N ALA A 82 9.08 -12.09 -7.53
CA ALA A 82 9.31 -10.98 -8.48
C ALA A 82 9.78 -9.69 -7.80
N GLY A 83 9.14 -9.28 -6.70
CA GLY A 83 9.49 -8.04 -6.02
C GLY A 83 8.35 -7.39 -5.24
N THR A 84 8.32 -6.06 -5.23
CA THR A 84 7.28 -5.27 -4.57
C THR A 84 6.87 -4.10 -5.45
N VAL A 85 5.60 -3.72 -5.41
CA VAL A 85 5.03 -2.58 -6.16
C VAL A 85 4.43 -1.59 -5.18
N ALA A 86 4.53 -0.28 -5.44
CA ALA A 86 3.93 0.76 -4.60
C ALA A 86 2.92 1.58 -5.41
N PHE A 87 1.81 1.95 -4.78
CA PHE A 87 0.68 2.64 -5.40
C PHE A 87 0.40 3.94 -4.64
N GLY A 88 0.15 5.02 -5.37
CA GLY A 88 -0.14 6.31 -4.77
C GLY A 88 -0.69 7.28 -5.79
N ARG A 89 -1.39 8.31 -5.29
CA ARG A 89 -2.03 9.32 -6.15
C ARG A 89 -1.04 10.26 -6.86
N THR A 90 0.20 10.31 -6.38
CA THR A 90 1.30 11.12 -6.92
C THR A 90 2.62 10.37 -6.79
N VAL A 91 3.61 10.72 -7.61
CA VAL A 91 4.98 10.19 -7.50
C VAL A 91 5.57 10.45 -6.12
N GLY A 92 5.31 11.63 -5.53
CA GLY A 92 5.74 11.96 -4.16
C GLY A 92 5.17 11.00 -3.11
N ALA A 93 3.87 10.69 -3.19
CA ALA A 93 3.24 9.71 -2.29
C ALA A 93 3.83 8.30 -2.48
N VAL A 94 4.06 7.87 -3.72
CA VAL A 94 4.70 6.59 -4.04
C VAL A 94 6.13 6.51 -3.48
N ASN A 95 6.90 7.60 -3.54
CA ASN A 95 8.25 7.65 -2.97
C ASN A 95 8.24 7.48 -1.45
N ILE A 96 7.32 8.17 -0.77
CA ILE A 96 7.15 8.04 0.69
C ILE A 96 6.79 6.59 1.06
N ILE A 97 5.81 6.00 0.38
CA ILE A 97 5.43 4.59 0.58
C ILE A 97 6.62 3.67 0.36
N ASN A 98 7.39 3.90 -0.71
CA ASN A 98 8.54 3.08 -1.04
C ASN A 98 9.65 3.16 0.02
N ASP A 99 9.91 4.35 0.58
CA ASP A 99 10.93 4.53 1.62
C ASP A 99 10.53 3.84 2.92
N ILE A 100 9.27 4.03 3.34
CA ILE A 100 8.70 3.39 4.52
C ILE A 100 8.70 1.86 4.36
N LYS A 101 8.23 1.37 3.21
CA LYS A 101 8.26 -0.07 2.87
C LYS A 101 9.68 -0.63 2.89
N ARG A 102 10.65 0.04 2.26
CA ARG A 102 12.06 -0.43 2.23
C ARG A 102 12.65 -0.50 3.62
N HIS A 103 12.33 0.46 4.49
CA HIS A 103 12.74 0.41 5.89
C HIS A 103 12.09 -0.78 6.62
N THR A 104 10.77 -0.95 6.48
CA THR A 104 10.01 -2.06 7.09
C THR A 104 10.54 -3.43 6.67
N ILE A 105 10.80 -3.63 5.38
CA ILE A 105 11.36 -4.88 4.85
C ILE A 105 12.67 -5.22 5.53
N ARG A 106 13.56 -4.24 5.73
CA ARG A 106 14.84 -4.46 6.41
C ARG A 106 14.62 -4.87 7.87
N ALA A 107 13.68 -4.24 8.56
CA ALA A 107 13.32 -4.60 9.94
C ALA A 107 12.74 -6.02 10.03
N ILE A 108 11.82 -6.40 9.14
CA ILE A 108 11.26 -7.76 9.06
C ILE A 108 12.39 -8.78 8.86
N GLN A 109 13.29 -8.53 7.91
CA GLN A 109 14.40 -9.44 7.61
C GLN A 109 15.38 -9.57 8.78
N ALA A 110 15.71 -8.46 9.45
CA ALA A 110 16.57 -8.47 10.63
C ALA A 110 15.93 -9.25 11.78
N ALA A 111 14.66 -9.00 12.08
CA ALA A 111 13.92 -9.71 13.12
C ALA A 111 13.81 -11.21 12.82
N GLN A 112 13.54 -11.59 11.57
CA GLN A 112 13.49 -12.99 11.15
C GLN A 112 14.86 -13.69 11.15
N ALA A 113 15.96 -12.94 11.08
CA ALA A 113 17.32 -13.49 11.18
C ALA A 113 17.75 -13.69 12.65
N LEU A 114 17.22 -12.88 13.57
CA LEU A 114 17.46 -13.01 15.00
C LEU A 114 16.54 -14.07 15.60
N GLU A 115 15.23 -13.88 15.45
CA GLU A 115 14.18 -14.78 15.93
C GLU A 115 12.96 -14.70 15.01
N ARG A 116 11.97 -13.88 15.37
CA ARG A 116 10.68 -13.79 14.70
C ARG A 116 10.23 -12.33 14.58
N TRP A 117 9.70 -11.97 13.42
CA TRP A 117 8.95 -10.74 13.27
C TRP A 117 7.61 -10.83 13.99
N GLN A 118 7.42 -10.01 15.02
CA GLN A 118 6.22 -9.92 15.83
C GLN A 118 5.75 -8.47 15.91
N THR A 119 4.45 -8.28 15.85
CA THR A 119 3.79 -6.98 15.76
C THR A 119 2.63 -6.92 16.76
N LEU A 120 2.04 -5.74 16.89
CA LEU A 120 0.83 -5.53 17.68
C LEU A 120 -0.33 -6.40 17.20
N GLY A 121 -1.30 -6.65 18.09
CA GLY A 121 -2.53 -7.35 17.75
C GLY A 121 -3.44 -6.53 16.82
N GLU A 122 -4.39 -7.21 16.19
CA GLU A 122 -5.33 -6.60 15.23
C GLU A 122 -6.03 -5.35 15.80
N ARG A 123 -6.50 -5.43 17.06
CA ARG A 123 -7.20 -4.34 17.74
C ARG A 123 -6.32 -3.10 17.95
N GLU A 124 -5.09 -3.29 18.39
CA GLU A 124 -4.13 -2.21 18.63
C GLU A 124 -3.73 -1.53 17.30
N ILE A 125 -3.54 -2.31 16.24
CA ILE A 125 -3.30 -1.78 14.89
C ILE A 125 -4.49 -0.93 14.42
N PHE A 126 -5.71 -1.39 14.67
CA PHE A 126 -6.92 -0.65 14.32
C PHE A 126 -7.00 0.68 15.08
N ASP A 127 -6.74 0.68 16.38
CA ASP A 127 -6.77 1.91 17.19
C ASP A 127 -5.76 2.94 16.70
N ILE A 128 -4.60 2.50 16.21
CA ILE A 128 -3.59 3.40 15.61
C ILE A 128 -4.03 3.92 14.24
N GLU A 129 -4.55 3.04 13.37
CA GLU A 129 -5.00 3.39 12.01
C GLU A 129 -6.17 4.38 12.01
N TYR A 130 -7.07 4.23 12.99
CA TYR A 130 -8.25 5.06 13.16
C TYR A 130 -8.07 6.20 14.17
N TRP A 131 -6.86 6.42 14.66
CA TRP A 131 -6.58 7.53 15.56
C TRP A 131 -6.66 8.88 14.85
N GLU A 132 -7.58 9.75 15.30
CA GLU A 132 -7.88 11.02 14.63
C GLU A 132 -6.66 11.95 14.47
N LEU A 133 -5.80 12.01 15.50
CA LEU A 133 -4.58 12.83 15.46
C LEU A 133 -3.59 12.35 14.40
N GLU A 134 -3.50 11.04 14.19
CA GLU A 134 -2.63 10.46 13.18
C GLU A 134 -3.20 10.74 11.77
N GLN A 135 -4.52 10.60 11.59
CA GLN A 135 -5.17 10.93 10.32
C GLN A 135 -5.13 12.44 9.98
N ALA A 136 -5.13 13.31 10.99
CA ALA A 136 -5.00 14.76 10.79
C ALA A 136 -3.70 15.14 10.05
N LYS A 137 -2.65 14.31 10.12
CA LYS A 137 -1.40 14.49 9.36
C LYS A 137 -1.62 14.43 7.84
N LEU A 138 -2.64 13.68 7.38
CA LEU A 138 -2.95 13.50 5.96
C LEU A 138 -3.94 14.52 5.41
N LYS A 139 -4.77 15.13 6.27
CA LYS A 139 -5.85 16.06 5.87
C LYS A 139 -5.37 17.43 5.37
N LYS A 140 -4.07 17.71 5.36
CA LYS A 140 -3.49 19.01 4.93
C LYS A 140 -3.40 19.18 3.39
N GLY A 141 -4.14 18.42 2.61
CA GLY A 141 -4.13 18.50 1.14
C GLY A 141 -5.07 19.58 0.59
N GLY A 142 -4.69 20.17 -0.54
CA GLY A 142 -5.58 21.02 -1.35
C GLY A 142 -6.64 20.20 -2.10
N SER A 143 -7.41 20.87 -2.97
CA SER A 143 -8.40 20.20 -3.82
C SER A 143 -7.73 19.23 -4.81
N THR A 144 -8.46 18.16 -5.15
CA THR A 144 -7.98 17.15 -6.10
C THR A 144 -7.98 17.73 -7.53
N PRO A 145 -6.87 17.63 -8.30
CA PRO A 145 -6.84 18.07 -9.69
C PRO A 145 -7.87 17.33 -10.56
N PRO A 146 -8.46 17.96 -11.59
CA PRO A 146 -9.53 17.36 -12.40
C PRO A 146 -9.17 16.05 -13.10
N LEU A 147 -7.89 15.87 -13.45
CA LEU A 147 -7.39 14.71 -14.18
C LEU A 147 -6.73 13.66 -13.28
N GLN A 148 -6.70 13.85 -11.95
CA GLN A 148 -6.08 12.90 -11.05
C GLN A 148 -6.76 11.53 -11.13
N GLY A 149 -5.96 10.48 -11.31
CA GLY A 149 -6.43 9.10 -11.41
C GLY A 149 -7.07 8.74 -12.76
N LYS A 150 -6.92 9.59 -13.80
CA LYS A 150 -7.39 9.30 -15.16
C LYS A 150 -6.23 8.81 -16.04
N ILE A 151 -6.55 7.97 -17.03
CA ILE A 151 -5.62 7.54 -18.07
C ILE A 151 -5.83 8.46 -19.27
N ALA A 152 -4.74 9.04 -19.79
CA ALA A 152 -4.74 9.90 -20.96
C ALA A 152 -3.75 9.39 -22.02
N ILE A 153 -4.11 9.52 -23.29
CA ILE A 153 -3.23 9.26 -24.44
C ILE A 153 -2.98 10.59 -25.13
N VAL A 154 -1.70 10.97 -25.27
CA VAL A 154 -1.29 12.20 -25.96
C VAL A 154 -0.56 11.82 -27.25
N THR A 155 -1.12 12.18 -28.40
CA THR A 155 -0.46 12.02 -29.70
C THR A 155 0.43 13.23 -30.00
N GLY A 156 1.44 13.07 -30.85
CA GLY A 156 2.36 14.16 -31.20
C GLY A 156 3.25 14.64 -30.04
N ALA A 157 3.49 13.79 -29.03
CA ALA A 157 4.19 14.17 -27.79
C ALA A 157 5.73 14.32 -27.91
N ALA A 158 6.30 14.15 -29.10
CA ALA A 158 7.75 14.25 -29.30
C ALA A 158 8.29 15.67 -29.06
N SER A 159 7.51 16.71 -29.35
CA SER A 159 7.90 18.11 -29.20
C SER A 159 6.69 19.05 -29.04
N GLY A 160 6.96 20.35 -28.87
CA GLY A 160 5.93 21.39 -28.87
C GLY A 160 4.81 21.20 -27.84
N ILE A 161 3.58 21.43 -28.27
CA ILE A 161 2.37 21.37 -27.41
C ILE A 161 2.17 19.96 -26.83
N GLY A 162 2.30 18.91 -27.66
CA GLY A 162 2.12 17.54 -27.19
C GLY A 162 3.08 17.17 -26.07
N ARG A 163 4.36 17.54 -26.19
CA ARG A 163 5.35 17.34 -25.11
C ARG A 163 5.00 18.15 -23.86
N ALA A 164 4.60 19.40 -24.02
CA ALA A 164 4.21 20.25 -22.89
C ALA A 164 3.00 19.67 -22.14
N CYS A 165 2.01 19.12 -22.85
CA CYS A 165 0.88 18.42 -22.25
C CYS A 165 1.33 17.21 -21.41
N VAL A 166 2.21 16.35 -21.95
CA VAL A 166 2.73 15.19 -21.19
C VAL A 166 3.48 15.61 -19.92
N MET A 167 4.22 16.72 -19.95
CA MET A 167 4.96 17.21 -18.78
C MET A 167 4.07 17.89 -17.73
N ALA A 168 2.87 18.32 -18.12
CA ALA A 168 1.91 18.99 -17.25
C ALA A 168 0.86 18.04 -16.64
N LEU A 169 0.64 16.87 -17.25
CA LEU A 169 -0.18 15.76 -16.73
C LEU A 169 0.56 15.00 -15.63
#